data_AF-A0A7X6TMU6-F1
#
_entry.id   AF-A0A7X6TMU6-F1
#
_cell.length_a   1.000
_cell.length_b   1.000
_cell.length_c   1.000
_cell.angle_alpha   90.00
_cell.angle_beta   90.00
_cell.angle_gamma   90.00
#
_symmetry.space_group_name_H-M   'P 1'
#
loop_
_entity.id
_entity.type
_entity.pdbx_description
1 polymer ?
#
loop_
_entity_poly.entity_id
_entity_poly.type
_entity_poly.pdbx_seq_one_letter_code
_entity_poly.pdbx_strand_id
1 'polypeptide(L)'
;MSFLEKVRTTLYSVGITAFLILALVSSLVVANMTRVAALSRANEINIMKYVGAIDRYVRIPFMIEGAIAGVLGALFGTLISGFLYNYIYGVVDKSTAAGSLATQLKLLPTSQIVGIMLLLNIIAGVVLCVIASSLSLRRHVKV
;
A
#
# COMPACT_ATOMS: atom_id res chain seq x y z
N MET A 1 3.83 10.54 33.83
CA MET A 1 4.31 9.84 32.62
C MET A 1 3.28 8.87 32.00
N SER A 2 2.18 8.52 32.68
CA SER A 2 1.18 7.57 32.16
C SER A 2 0.23 8.10 31.06
N PHE A 3 -0.02 9.42 30.99
CA PHE A 3 -0.92 10.00 30.00
C PHE A 3 -0.34 9.94 28.58
N LEU A 4 0.95 10.27 28.41
CA LEU A 4 1.61 10.24 27.11
C LEU A 4 1.75 8.81 26.55
N GLU A 5 2.00 7.83 27.41
CA GLU A 5 2.03 6.42 27.00
C GLU A 5 0.65 5.94 26.55
N LYS A 6 -0.42 6.28 27.27
CA LYS A 6 -1.80 5.93 26.89
C LYS A 6 -2.22 6.55 25.55
N VAL A 7 -1.86 7.82 25.33
CA VAL A 7 -2.16 8.51 24.05
C VAL A 7 -1.40 7.84 22.91
N ARG A 8 -0.11 7.54 23.11
CA ARG A 8 0.71 6.85 22.11
C ARG A 8 0.16 5.47 21.76
N THR A 9 -0.19 4.65 22.75
CA THR A 9 -0.72 3.29 22.50
C THR A 9 -2.08 3.33 21.78
N THR A 10 -2.94 4.27 22.15
CA THR A 10 -4.26 4.45 21.49
C THR A 10 -4.09 4.85 20.03
N LEU A 11 -3.17 5.77 19.75
CA LEU A 11 -2.84 6.18 18.38
C LEU A 11 -2.33 5.00 17.55
N TYR A 12 -1.40 4.20 18.09
CA TYR A 12 -0.88 3.03 17.37
C TYR A 12 -1.96 1.98 17.13
N SER A 13 -2.82 1.67 18.11
CA SER A 13 -3.86 0.65 17.94
C SER A 13 -4.91 1.06 16.91
N VAL A 14 -5.33 2.34 16.93
CA VAL A 14 -6.27 2.87 15.94
C VAL A 14 -5.62 2.89 14.56
N GLY A 15 -4.37 3.33 14.46
CA GLY A 15 -3.63 3.37 13.19
C GLY A 15 -3.47 1.99 12.56
N ILE A 16 -3.08 0.98 13.34
CA ILE A 16 -2.94 -0.40 12.85
C ILE A 16 -4.30 -0.96 12.39
N THR A 17 -5.36 -0.73 13.17
CA THR A 17 -6.71 -1.21 12.84
C THR A 17 -7.21 -0.58 11.54
N ALA A 18 -7.06 0.73 11.38
CA ALA A 18 -7.42 1.45 10.15
C ALA A 18 -6.60 0.96 8.95
N PHE A 19 -5.28 0.77 9.11
CA PHE A 19 -4.41 0.24 8.07
C PHE A 19 -4.85 -1.15 7.60
N LEU A 20 -5.17 -2.06 8.52
CA LEU A 20 -5.63 -3.41 8.18
C LEU A 20 -6.95 -3.40 7.40
N ILE A 21 -7.90 -2.56 7.80
CA ILE A 21 -9.19 -2.42 7.11
C ILE A 21 -8.99 -1.88 5.69
N LEU A 22 -8.20 -0.81 5.55
CA LEU A 22 -7.92 -0.19 4.26
C LEU A 22 -7.13 -1.12 3.33
N ALA A 23 -6.16 -1.87 3.86
CA ALA A 23 -5.43 -2.89 3.13
C ALA A 23 -6.38 -3.97 2.60
N LEU A 24 -7.34 -4.43 3.42
CA LEU A 24 -8.33 -5.42 3.02
C LEU A 24 -9.23 -4.86 1.90
N VAL A 25 -9.79 -3.66 2.08
CA VAL A 25 -10.63 -3.02 1.05
C VAL A 25 -9.87 -2.83 -0.25
N SER A 26 -8.64 -2.32 -0.20
CA SER A 26 -7.77 -2.17 -1.37
C SER A 26 -7.53 -3.50 -2.08
N SER A 27 -7.25 -4.57 -1.33
CA SER A 27 -7.06 -5.90 -1.89
C SER A 27 -8.30 -6.41 -2.64
N LEU A 28 -9.51 -6.12 -2.13
CA LEU A 28 -10.77 -6.48 -2.77
C LEU A 28 -11.02 -5.69 -4.06
N VAL A 29 -10.67 -4.40 -4.08
CA VAL A 29 -10.78 -3.56 -5.28
C VAL A 29 -9.88 -4.10 -6.40
N VAL A 30 -8.62 -4.39 -6.08
CA VAL A 30 -7.67 -5.00 -7.03
C VAL A 30 -8.16 -6.37 -7.51
N ALA A 31 -8.67 -7.19 -6.59
CA ALA A 31 -9.24 -8.50 -6.92
C ALA A 31 -10.43 -8.41 -7.88
N ASN A 32 -11.31 -7.42 -7.70
CA ASN A 32 -12.46 -7.22 -8.57
C ASN A 32 -12.05 -6.68 -9.95
N MET A 33 -11.11 -5.73 -9.98
CA MET A 33 -10.60 -5.18 -11.24
C MET A 33 -9.93 -6.26 -12.11
N THR A 34 -9.06 -7.09 -11.51
CA THR A 34 -8.42 -8.20 -12.24
C THR A 34 -9.42 -9.21 -12.79
N ARG A 35 -10.53 -9.46 -12.08
CA ARG A 35 -11.63 -10.31 -12.57
C ARG A 35 -12.30 -9.72 -13.81
N VAL A 36 -12.64 -8.44 -13.79
CA VAL A 36 -13.26 -7.76 -14.93
C VAL A 36 -12.33 -7.75 -16.14
N ALA A 37 -11.04 -7.51 -15.93
CA ALA A 37 -10.03 -7.54 -16.99
C ALA A 37 -9.81 -8.95 -17.58
N ALA A 38 -9.87 -10.00 -16.75
CA ALA A 38 -9.79 -11.37 -17.23
C ALA A 38 -11.02 -11.77 -18.07
N LEU A 39 -12.22 -11.32 -17.67
CA LEU A 39 -13.45 -11.57 -18.40
C LEU A 39 -13.47 -10.88 -19.77
N SER A 40 -12.98 -9.65 -19.88
CA SER A 40 -12.90 -8.96 -21.17
C SER A 40 -11.93 -9.62 -22.15
N ARG A 41 -10.90 -10.32 -21.64
CA ARG A 41 -9.93 -11.08 -22.43
C ARG A 41 -10.22 -12.59 -22.47
N ALA A 42 -11.41 -13.03 -22.06
CA ALA A 42 -11.75 -14.45 -21.95
C ALA A 42 -11.60 -15.21 -23.27
N ASN A 43 -11.93 -14.58 -24.41
CA ASN A 43 -11.79 -15.19 -25.73
C ASN A 43 -10.33 -15.46 -26.11
N GLU A 44 -9.41 -14.52 -25.83
CA GLU A 44 -7.98 -14.68 -26.08
C GLU A 44 -7.37 -15.77 -25.19
N ILE A 45 -7.78 -15.79 -23.91
CA ILE A 45 -7.35 -16.81 -22.95
C ILE A 45 -7.82 -18.20 -23.38
N ASN A 46 -9.05 -18.34 -23.90
CA ASN A 46 -9.55 -19.60 -24.43
C ASN A 46 -8.71 -20.09 -25.61
N ILE A 47 -8.39 -19.20 -26.57
CA ILE A 47 -7.50 -19.54 -27.70
C ILE A 47 -6.14 -20.02 -27.19
N MET A 48 -5.54 -19.33 -26.20
CA MET A 48 -4.27 -19.76 -25.61
C MET A 48 -4.37 -21.15 -24.95
N LYS A 49 -5.47 -21.45 -24.26
CA LYS A 49 -5.70 -22.77 -23.65
C LYS A 49 -5.83 -23.88 -24.72
N TYR A 50 -6.44 -23.60 -25.86
CA TYR A 50 -6.52 -24.58 -26.97
C TYR A 50 -5.17 -24.91 -27.61
N VAL A 51 -4.18 -24.02 -27.49
CA VAL A 51 -2.80 -24.24 -27.97
C VAL A 51 -1.90 -24.87 -26.89
N GLY A 52 -2.46 -25.24 -25.72
CA GLY A 52 -1.74 -25.92 -24.64
C GLY A 52 -1.07 -25.00 -23.62
N ALA A 53 -1.49 -23.73 -23.51
CA ALA A 53 -0.96 -22.81 -22.50
C ALA A 53 -1.30 -23.27 -21.07
N ILE A 54 -0.30 -23.27 -20.20
CA ILE A 54 -0.42 -23.60 -18.77
C ILE A 54 -1.15 -22.45 -18.05
N ASP A 55 -2.04 -22.74 -17.08
CA ASP A 55 -2.80 -21.73 -16.32
C ASP A 55 -1.93 -20.62 -15.67
N ARG A 56 -0.64 -20.88 -15.48
CA ARG A 56 0.34 -19.90 -15.00
C ARG A 56 0.55 -18.74 -15.98
N TYR A 57 0.53 -19.00 -17.29
CA TYR A 57 0.67 -17.97 -18.33
C TYR A 57 -0.46 -16.95 -18.28
N VAL A 58 -1.67 -17.39 -17.95
CA VAL A 58 -2.84 -16.52 -17.81
C VAL A 58 -2.71 -15.65 -16.55
N ARG A 59 -2.08 -16.14 -15.47
CA ARG A 59 -1.98 -15.44 -14.19
C ARG A 59 -0.88 -14.38 -14.12
N ILE A 60 0.26 -14.61 -14.79
CA ILE A 60 1.42 -13.71 -14.76
C ILE A 60 1.08 -12.25 -15.15
N PRO A 61 0.34 -11.95 -16.25
CA PRO A 61 0.06 -10.57 -16.62
C PRO A 61 -0.73 -9.81 -15.52
N PHE A 62 -1.70 -10.47 -14.88
CA PHE A 62 -2.48 -9.87 -13.79
C PHE A 62 -1.68 -9.69 -12.49
N MET A 63 -0.68 -10.55 -12.24
CA MET A 63 0.26 -10.34 -11.14
C MET A 63 1.13 -9.12 -11.37
N ILE A 64 1.56 -8.88 -12.61
CA ILE A 64 2.36 -7.72 -13.00
C ILE A 64 1.54 -6.43 -12.88
N GLU A 65 0.29 -6.41 -13.35
CA GLU A 65 -0.61 -5.26 -13.14
C GLU A 65 -0.77 -4.92 -11.66
N GLY A 66 -0.97 -5.93 -10.81
CA GLY A 66 -1.05 -5.74 -9.35
C GLY A 66 0.25 -5.19 -8.75
N ALA A 67 1.41 -5.69 -9.17
CA ALA A 67 2.70 -5.18 -8.73
C ALA A 67 2.91 -3.72 -9.13
N ILE A 68 2.58 -3.35 -10.37
CA ILE A 68 2.66 -1.96 -10.87
C ILE A 68 1.76 -1.04 -10.05
N ALA A 69 0.52 -1.46 -9.77
CA ALA A 69 -0.38 -0.70 -8.91
C ALA A 69 0.19 -0.49 -7.50
N GLY A 70 0.84 -1.51 -6.92
CA GLY A 70 1.53 -1.42 -5.64
C GLY A 70 2.70 -0.42 -5.65
N VAL A 71 3.53 -0.43 -6.70
CA VAL A 71 4.64 0.52 -6.87
C VAL A 71 4.13 1.95 -7.00
N LEU A 72 3.13 2.18 -7.84
CA LEU A 72 2.53 3.50 -8.02
C LEU A 72 1.89 3.99 -6.73
N GLY A 73 1.14 3.14 -6.03
CA GLY A 73 0.55 3.47 -4.73
C GLY A 73 1.60 3.87 -3.69
N ALA A 74 2.71 3.13 -3.62
CA ALA A 74 3.82 3.45 -2.72
C ALA A 74 4.52 4.77 -3.06
N LEU A 75 4.72 5.06 -4.35
CA LEU A 75 5.27 6.33 -4.82
C LEU A 75 4.36 7.51 -4.44
N PHE A 76 3.08 7.44 -4.80
CA PHE A 76 2.12 8.49 -4.47
C PHE A 76 1.95 8.67 -2.96
N GLY A 77 1.84 7.57 -2.21
CA GLY A 77 1.72 7.61 -0.76
C GLY A 77 2.94 8.27 -0.09
N THR A 78 4.14 7.93 -0.55
CA THR A 78 5.39 8.51 -0.01
C THR A 78 5.52 9.99 -0.37
N LEU A 79 5.16 10.39 -1.59
CA LEU A 79 5.15 11.79 -1.99
C LEU A 79 4.17 12.61 -1.14
N ILE A 80 2.92 12.16 -1.03
CA ILE A 80 1.89 12.85 -0.25
C ILE A 80 2.29 12.95 1.23
N SER A 81 2.75 11.84 1.82
CA SER A 81 3.23 11.82 3.20
C SER A 81 4.44 12.73 3.41
N GLY A 82 5.36 12.79 2.44
CA GLY A 82 6.54 13.65 2.49
C GLY A 82 6.19 15.13 2.41
N PHE A 83 5.27 15.52 1.52
CA PHE A 83 4.76 16.89 1.45
C PHE A 83 4.03 17.29 2.73
N LEU A 84 3.17 16.41 3.26
CA LEU A 84 2.43 16.67 4.48
C LEU A 84 3.37 16.83 5.68
N TYR A 85 4.42 16.00 5.77
CA TYR A 85 5.43 16.11 6.81
C TYR A 85 6.17 17.45 6.75
N ASN A 86 6.66 17.86 5.57
CA ASN A 86 7.33 19.15 5.41
C ASN A 86 6.41 20.34 5.77
N TYR A 87 5.13 20.26 5.40
CA TYR A 87 4.15 21.28 5.75
C TYR A 87 3.95 21.39 7.27
N ILE A 88 3.77 20.26 7.96
CA ILE A 88 3.61 20.22 9.43
C ILE A 88 4.86 20.75 10.13
N TYR A 89 6.06 20.36 9.68
CA TYR A 89 7.32 20.87 10.21
C TYR A 89 7.42 22.39 10.12
N GLY A 90 7.09 22.97 8.96
CA GLY A 90 7.16 24.41 8.75
C GLY A 90 6.16 25.22 9.58
N VAL A 91 5.05 24.62 10.03
CA VAL A 91 4.04 25.25 10.90
C VAL A 91 4.45 25.14 12.38
N VAL A 92 5.01 24.00 12.78
CA VAL A 92 5.43 23.74 14.17
C VAL A 92 6.64 24.58 14.56
N ASP A 93 7.60 24.78 13.65
CA ASP A 93 8.82 25.55 13.90
C ASP A 93 8.55 27.07 14.08
N LYS A 94 7.46 27.59 13.51
CA LYS A 94 7.04 28.99 13.64
C LYS A 94 6.29 29.30 14.95
N SER A 95 5.89 28.29 15.71
CA SER A 95 5.14 28.44 16.96
C SER A 95 6.05 28.26 18.16
N THR A 96 6.57 29.35 18.72
CA THR A 96 7.55 29.38 19.83
C THR A 96 7.09 28.68 21.13
N ALA A 97 5.80 28.39 21.32
CA ALA A 97 5.28 27.57 22.43
C ALA A 97 5.38 26.04 22.17
N ALA A 98 5.59 25.62 20.92
CA ALA A 98 5.70 24.22 20.50
C ALA A 98 7.15 23.70 20.49
N GLY A 99 8.16 24.53 20.77
CA GLY A 99 9.57 24.11 20.84
C GLY A 99 9.84 23.05 21.91
N SER A 100 9.06 23.04 23.00
CA SER A 100 9.08 21.98 24.03
C SER A 100 8.50 20.66 23.51
N LEU A 101 7.42 20.73 22.72
CA LEU A 101 6.79 19.56 22.10
C LEU A 101 7.61 19.00 20.93
N ALA A 102 8.32 19.84 20.18
CA ALA A 102 9.25 19.43 19.12
C ALA A 102 10.56 18.80 19.66
N THR A 103 10.90 19.07 20.92
CA THR A 103 12.03 18.39 21.59
C THR A 103 11.61 17.05 22.18
N GLN A 104 10.35 16.90 22.62
CA GLN A 104 9.80 15.63 23.10
C GLN A 104 9.35 14.69 21.96
N LEU A 105 8.75 15.24 20.90
CA LEU A 105 8.56 14.55 19.62
C LEU A 105 9.87 14.72 18.86
N LYS A 106 10.83 13.81 19.06
CA LYS A 106 12.13 13.80 18.39
C LYS A 106 11.96 13.70 16.88
N LEU A 107 11.67 14.85 16.28
CA LEU A 107 11.33 15.07 14.90
C LEU A 107 12.62 14.95 14.09
N LEU A 108 12.96 13.73 13.68
CA LEU A 108 14.19 13.45 12.93
C LEU A 108 14.18 14.14 11.55
N PRO A 109 15.36 14.58 11.06
CA PRO A 109 15.49 15.26 9.77
C PRO A 109 14.98 14.39 8.61
N THR A 110 14.18 15.02 7.75
CA THR A 110 13.40 14.40 6.67
C THR A 110 14.26 13.70 5.62
N SER A 111 15.52 14.13 5.42
CA SER A 111 16.37 13.68 4.31
C SER A 111 16.79 12.21 4.38
N GLN A 112 16.95 11.63 5.57
CA GLN A 112 17.30 10.21 5.73
C GLN A 112 16.08 9.29 5.86
N ILE A 113 14.96 9.79 6.39
CA ILE A 113 13.78 8.95 6.66
C ILE A 113 13.00 8.65 5.38
N VAL A 114 12.91 9.60 4.45
CA VAL A 114 12.09 9.43 3.24
C VAL A 114 12.59 8.25 2.39
N GLY A 115 13.91 8.04 2.31
CA GLY A 115 14.48 6.90 1.57
C GLY A 115 14.08 5.55 2.15
N ILE A 116 14.17 5.39 3.48
CA ILE A 116 13.79 4.15 4.17
C ILE A 116 12.27 3.93 4.11
N MET A 117 11.47 4.99 4.29
CA MET A 117 10.02 4.90 4.18
C MET A 117 9.56 4.54 2.77
N LEU A 118 10.18 5.10 1.74
CA LEU A 118 9.89 4.75 0.34
C LEU A 118 10.12 3.26 0.10
N LEU A 119 11.27 2.75 0.53
CA LEU A 119 11.66 1.35 0.36
C LEU A 119 10.67 0.41 1.07
N LEU A 120 10.31 0.72 2.32
CA LEU A 120 9.33 -0.04 3.09
C LEU A 120 7.94 0.00 2.45
N ASN A 121 7.48 1.16 1.99
CA ASN A 121 6.18 1.31 1.33
C ASN A 121 6.13 0.54 0.01
N ILE A 122 7.19 0.56 -0.79
CA ILE A 122 7.26 -0.20 -2.05
C ILE A 122 7.19 -1.70 -1.74
N ILE A 123 8.00 -2.18 -0.81
CA ILE A 123 8.00 -3.61 -0.43
C ILE A 123 6.62 -4.01 0.08
N ALA A 124 6.07 -3.26 1.04
CA ALA A 124 4.76 -3.56 1.62
C ALA A 124 3.64 -3.51 0.57
N GLY A 125 3.60 -2.46 -0.25
CA GLY A 125 2.57 -2.26 -1.27
C GLY A 125 2.61 -3.34 -2.36
N VAL A 126 3.79 -3.65 -2.89
CA VAL A 126 3.95 -4.71 -3.90
C VAL A 126 3.56 -6.07 -3.33
N VAL A 127 4.04 -6.42 -2.14
CA VAL A 127 3.70 -7.70 -1.50
C VAL A 127 2.20 -7.82 -1.29
N LEU A 128 1.55 -6.78 -0.78
CA LEU A 128 0.12 -6.78 -0.49
C LEU A 128 -0.72 -6.89 -1.78
N CYS A 129 -0.36 -6.14 -2.83
CA CYS A 129 -1.06 -6.17 -4.12
C CYS A 129 -0.83 -7.49 -4.89
N VAL A 130 0.38 -8.05 -4.85
CA VAL A 130 0.68 -9.34 -5.49
C VAL A 130 -0.08 -10.47 -4.79
N ILE A 131 -0.10 -10.47 -3.45
CA ILE A 131 -0.88 -11.44 -2.67
C ILE A 131 -2.37 -11.29 -3.01
N ALA A 132 -2.90 -10.07 -3.02
CA ALA A 132 -4.29 -9.79 -3.36
C ALA A 132 -4.69 -10.32 -4.75
N SER A 133 -3.90 -9.99 -5.79
CA SER A 133 -4.14 -10.44 -7.17
C SER A 133 -4.03 -11.96 -7.29
N SER A 134 -3.03 -12.57 -6.66
CA SER A 134 -2.83 -14.02 -6.69
C SER A 134 -3.94 -14.82 -5.99
N LEU A 135 -4.48 -14.29 -4.88
CA LEU A 135 -5.54 -14.92 -4.11
C LEU A 135 -6.89 -14.86 -4.85
N SER A 136 -7.17 -13.74 -5.52
CA SER A 136 -8.37 -13.56 -6.34
C SER A 136 -8.46 -14.62 -7.44
N LEU A 137 -7.37 -14.79 -8.19
CA LEU A 137 -7.28 -15.75 -9.29
C LEU A 137 -7.31 -17.20 -8.82
N ARG A 138 -6.82 -17.50 -7.60
CA ARG A 138 -6.94 -18.85 -7.01
C ARG A 138 -8.37 -19.21 -6.62
N ARG A 139 -9.17 -18.24 -6.15
CA ARG A 139 -10.53 -18.52 -5.66
C ARG A 139 -11.57 -18.65 -6.80
N HIS A 140 -11.36 -17.98 -7.94
CA HIS A 140 -12.41 -17.87 -8.97
C HIS A 140 -12.06 -18.45 -10.34
N VAL A 141 -10.82 -18.92 -10.58
CA VAL A 141 -10.46 -19.69 -11.79
C VAL A 141 -10.61 -21.20 -11.53
N LYS A 142 -11.66 -21.58 -10.81
CA LYS A 142 -12.23 -22.94 -10.85
C LYS A 142 -13.50 -22.86 -11.69
N VAL A 143 -13.33 -22.65 -12.99
CA VAL A 143 -14.30 -22.97 -14.04
C VAL A 143 -13.52 -23.53 -15.22
#